data_AF-A0A0C2FJ70-F1
#
_entry.id   AF-A0A0C2FJ70-F1
#
_cell.length_a   1.000
_cell.length_b   1.000
_cell.length_c   1.000
_cell.angle_alpha   90.00
_cell.angle_beta   90.00
_cell.angle_gamma   90.00
#
_symmetry.space_group_name_H-M   'P 1'
#
loop_
_entity.id
_entity.type
_entity.pdbx_description
1 polymer ?
#
loop_
_entity_poly.entity_id
_entity_poly.type
_entity_poly.pdbx_seq_one_letter_code
_entity_poly.pdbx_strand_id
1 'polypeptide(L)'
;APTYCFLRTAVLGLTPGDLKCRLYCSGSACKFCNLFDGPSAVPGLYSTWITEDILAMARPQPVHFENDIIICHFKESNIVAVFNLEELGEHAYCGKGNLISGFSYDPERFMKNN
;
A
#
# COMPACT_ATOMS: atom_id res chain seq x y z
N ALA A 1 -13.61 -16.00 5.09
CA ALA A 1 -12.46 -15.90 6.02
C ALA A 1 -11.22 -16.39 5.30
N PRO A 2 -10.06 -15.71 5.37
CA PRO A 2 -8.83 -16.29 4.83
C PRO A 2 -8.47 -17.50 5.69
N THR A 3 -8.48 -18.70 5.11
CA THR A 3 -8.08 -19.92 5.79
C THR A 3 -6.56 -19.89 5.96
N TYR A 4 -6.10 -19.47 7.13
CA TYR A 4 -4.68 -19.46 7.46
C TYR A 4 -4.20 -20.90 7.64
N CYS A 5 -3.66 -21.48 6.57
CA CYS A 5 -3.06 -22.82 6.63
C CYS A 5 -1.65 -22.71 7.23
N PHE A 6 -1.38 -23.47 8.28
CA PHE A 6 -0.07 -23.52 8.95
C PHE A 6 1.06 -23.84 7.96
N LEU A 7 0.85 -24.81 7.07
CA LEU A 7 1.81 -25.19 6.04
C LEU A 7 2.12 -24.04 5.09
N ARG A 8 1.09 -23.31 4.63
CA ARG A 8 1.27 -22.14 3.76
C ARG A 8 2.09 -21.06 4.46
N THR A 9 1.81 -20.81 5.74
CA THR A 9 2.51 -19.80 6.55
C THR A 9 3.98 -20.17 6.75
N ALA A 10 4.27 -21.44 7.01
CA ALA A 10 5.64 -21.94 7.14
C ALA A 10 6.42 -21.79 5.82
N VAL A 11 5.83 -22.15 4.69
CA VAL A 11 6.46 -21.97 3.36
C VAL A 11 6.71 -20.49 3.05
N LEU A 12 5.75 -19.62 3.36
CA LEU A 12 5.91 -18.17 3.23
C LEU A 12 7.02 -17.63 4.14
N GLY A 13 7.19 -18.20 5.35
CA GLY A 13 8.26 -17.82 6.28
C GLY A 13 9.66 -18.12 5.75
N LEU A 14 9.82 -19.24 5.04
CA LEU A 14 11.10 -19.71 4.51
C LEU A 14 11.49 -19.10 3.16
N THR A 15 10.54 -18.47 2.46
CA THR A 15 10.82 -17.84 1.16
C THR A 15 11.63 -16.55 1.39
N PRO A 16 12.74 -16.30 0.66
CA PRO A 16 13.43 -15.01 0.73
C PRO A 16 12.50 -13.84 0.39
N GLY A 17 12.68 -12.67 1.04
CA GLY A 17 11.74 -11.54 0.96
C GLY A 17 11.51 -11.02 -0.46
N ASP A 18 12.57 -10.99 -1.28
CA ASP A 18 12.56 -10.62 -2.69
C ASP A 18 11.76 -11.61 -3.56
N LEU A 19 11.83 -12.90 -3.22
CA LEU A 19 11.07 -13.97 -3.87
C LEU A 19 9.60 -13.97 -3.45
N LYS A 20 9.26 -13.53 -2.23
CA LYS A 20 7.86 -13.47 -1.76
C LYS A 20 6.99 -12.60 -2.65
N CYS A 21 7.43 -11.37 -2.96
CA CYS A 21 6.66 -10.46 -3.83
C CYS A 21 6.55 -11.01 -5.26
N ARG A 22 7.60 -11.64 -5.79
CA ARG A 22 7.58 -12.23 -7.14
C ARG A 22 6.65 -13.45 -7.25
N LEU A 23 6.66 -14.31 -6.24
CA LEU A 23 5.94 -15.59 -6.26
C LEU A 23 4.48 -15.46 -5.80
N TYR A 24 4.16 -14.51 -4.91
CA TYR A 24 2.87 -14.51 -4.23
C TYR A 24 2.07 -13.20 -4.35
N CYS A 25 2.67 -12.10 -4.80
CA CYS A 25 2.00 -10.80 -4.88
C CYS A 25 1.67 -10.37 -6.32
N SER A 26 1.85 -11.26 -7.30
CA SER A 26 1.62 -10.99 -8.73
C SER A 26 2.46 -9.85 -9.32
N GLY A 27 3.56 -9.46 -8.65
CA GLY A 27 4.51 -8.46 -9.13
C GLY A 27 3.85 -7.15 -9.61
N SER A 28 4.14 -6.74 -10.84
CA SER A 28 3.61 -5.50 -11.42
C SER A 28 2.08 -5.48 -11.51
N ALA A 29 1.42 -6.64 -11.59
CA ALA A 29 -0.03 -6.79 -11.60
C ALA A 29 -0.64 -6.89 -10.18
N CYS A 30 0.11 -6.57 -9.12
CA CYS A 30 -0.39 -6.61 -7.75
C CYS A 30 -1.68 -5.78 -7.60
N LYS A 31 -2.75 -6.42 -7.17
CA LYS A 31 -4.07 -5.81 -6.99
C LYS A 31 -4.07 -4.63 -6.00
N PHE A 32 -3.22 -4.67 -4.99
CA PHE A 32 -3.22 -3.71 -3.88
C PHE A 32 -2.24 -2.56 -4.07
N CYS A 33 -1.29 -2.67 -5.01
CA CYS A 33 -0.32 -1.60 -5.30
C CYS A 33 -0.73 -0.75 -6.50
N ASN A 34 -1.64 -1.25 -7.33
CA ASN A 34 -2.21 -0.49 -8.44
C ASN A 34 -3.54 0.15 -8.02
N LEU A 35 -4.12 0.95 -8.93
CA LEU A 35 -5.44 1.53 -8.73
C LEU A 35 -6.46 0.44 -8.43
N PHE A 36 -7.08 0.53 -7.25
CA PHE A 36 -8.02 -0.46 -6.76
C PHE A 36 -9.43 -0.14 -7.25
N ASP A 37 -10.01 -1.04 -8.04
CA ASP A 37 -11.34 -0.92 -8.65
C ASP A 37 -12.45 -1.53 -7.77
N GLY A 38 -12.52 -1.12 -6.51
CA GLY A 38 -13.52 -1.66 -5.57
C GLY A 38 -13.85 -0.69 -4.44
N PRO A 39 -14.79 -1.08 -3.55
CA PRO A 39 -15.15 -0.24 -2.42
C PRO A 39 -13.92 -0.01 -1.55
N SER A 40 -13.60 1.26 -1.30
CA SER A 40 -12.48 1.68 -0.48
C SER A 40 -12.80 3.03 0.15
N ALA A 41 -12.26 3.25 1.35
CA ALA A 41 -12.45 4.49 2.07
C ALA A 41 -11.78 5.68 1.37
N VAL A 42 -10.62 5.44 0.74
CA VAL A 42 -9.95 6.35 -0.19
C VAL A 42 -10.15 5.81 -1.61
N PRO A 43 -10.85 6.52 -2.51
CA PRO A 43 -11.05 6.06 -3.89
C PRO A 43 -9.73 5.74 -4.61
N GLY A 44 -9.70 4.59 -5.31
CA GLY A 44 -8.54 4.14 -6.07
C GLY A 44 -7.40 3.54 -5.22
N LEU A 45 -7.47 3.59 -3.89
CA LEU A 45 -6.50 2.98 -2.98
C LEU A 45 -7.19 1.95 -2.09
N TYR A 46 -6.70 0.71 -2.05
CA TYR A 46 -7.28 -0.31 -1.19
C TYR A 46 -7.22 0.11 0.29
N SER A 47 -8.38 0.42 0.88
CA SER A 47 -8.45 1.04 2.21
C SER A 47 -9.80 0.84 2.88
N THR A 48 -9.82 0.82 4.21
CA THR A 48 -11.03 0.63 5.02
C THR A 48 -10.91 1.29 6.39
N TRP A 49 -12.01 1.82 6.89
CA TRP A 49 -12.11 2.31 8.27
C TRP A 49 -12.19 1.12 9.23
N ILE A 50 -11.25 1.05 10.16
CA ILE A 50 -11.19 0.04 11.23
C ILE A 50 -12.00 0.52 12.44
N THR A 51 -11.92 1.83 12.70
CA THR A 51 -12.73 2.57 13.67
C THR A 51 -13.11 3.91 13.05
N GLU A 52 -13.88 4.72 13.77
CA GLU A 52 -14.25 6.08 13.32
C GLU A 52 -13.01 6.97 13.04
N ASP A 53 -11.94 6.80 13.82
CA ASP A 53 -10.72 7.63 13.71
C ASP A 53 -9.51 6.91 13.09
N ILE A 54 -9.62 5.62 12.75
CA ILE A 54 -8.49 4.82 12.26
C ILE A 54 -8.84 4.17 10.93
N LEU A 55 -8.11 4.57 9.90
CA LEU A 55 -8.16 4.01 8.55
C LEU A 55 -6.92 3.15 8.29
N ALA A 56 -7.13 1.92 7.83
CA ALA A 56 -6.07 1.07 7.29
C ALA A 56 -6.08 1.16 5.76
N MET A 57 -4.89 1.28 5.16
CA MET A 57 -4.75 1.36 3.72
C MET A 57 -3.53 0.60 3.22
N ALA A 58 -3.56 0.19 1.95
CA ALA A 58 -2.38 -0.26 1.25
C ALA A 58 -1.39 0.91 1.05
N ARG A 59 -0.11 0.55 0.84
CA ARG A 59 0.93 1.54 0.53
C ARG A 59 0.57 2.30 -0.76
N PRO A 60 0.60 3.65 -0.76
CA PRO A 60 0.43 4.43 -1.97
C PRO A 60 1.58 4.19 -2.97
N GLN A 61 1.34 4.54 -4.22
CA GLN A 61 2.28 4.44 -5.33
C GLN A 61 2.18 5.73 -6.15
N PRO A 62 3.15 6.09 -7.01
CA PRO A 62 3.16 7.38 -7.69
C PRO A 62 1.88 7.69 -8.47
N VAL A 63 1.22 6.63 -9.00
CA VAL A 63 -0.07 6.73 -9.69
C VAL A 63 -1.19 7.35 -8.83
N HIS A 64 -1.19 7.13 -7.52
CA HIS A 64 -2.21 7.65 -6.61
C HIS A 64 -2.07 9.16 -6.38
N PHE A 65 -0.86 9.70 -6.61
CA PHE A 65 -0.58 11.11 -6.47
C PHE A 65 -0.63 11.86 -7.82
N GLU A 66 -1.11 11.22 -8.89
CA GLU A 66 -1.38 11.90 -10.15
C GLU A 66 -2.46 12.97 -9.90
N ASN A 67 -2.19 14.22 -10.32
CA ASN A 67 -3.04 15.39 -10.08
C ASN A 67 -3.38 15.67 -8.60
N ASP A 68 -2.56 15.16 -7.67
CA ASP A 68 -2.75 15.31 -6.21
C ASP A 68 -4.12 14.82 -5.69
N ILE A 69 -4.78 13.91 -6.41
CA ILE A 69 -6.14 13.46 -6.07
C ILE A 69 -6.24 12.78 -4.70
N ILE A 70 -5.25 11.95 -4.34
CA ILE A 70 -5.19 11.31 -3.02
C ILE A 70 -5.07 12.34 -1.88
N ILE A 71 -4.37 13.45 -2.11
CA ILE A 71 -4.23 14.51 -1.11
C ILE A 71 -5.58 15.18 -0.87
N CYS A 72 -6.36 15.43 -1.93
CA CYS A 72 -7.72 15.95 -1.81
C CYS A 72 -8.60 15.01 -0.98
N HIS A 73 -8.59 13.70 -1.27
CA HIS A 73 -9.37 12.71 -0.53
C HIS A 73 -8.99 12.63 0.96
N PHE A 74 -7.70 12.78 1.28
CA PHE A 74 -7.24 12.78 2.67
C PHE A 74 -7.76 14.00 3.43
N LYS A 75 -7.74 15.18 2.80
CA LYS A 75 -8.30 16.41 3.37
C LYS A 75 -9.81 16.33 3.57
N GLU A 76 -10.53 15.85 2.56
CA GLU A 76 -11.99 15.64 2.63
C GLU A 76 -12.38 14.65 3.74
N SER A 77 -11.52 13.67 4.00
CA SER A 77 -11.69 12.65 5.04
C SER A 77 -11.14 13.06 6.41
N ASN A 78 -10.65 14.30 6.57
CA ASN A 78 -9.99 14.81 7.79
C ASN A 78 -8.84 13.93 8.30
N ILE A 79 -8.08 13.30 7.40
CA ILE A 79 -6.89 12.53 7.77
C ILE A 79 -5.76 13.51 8.10
N VAL A 80 -5.34 13.53 9.37
CA VAL A 80 -4.31 14.46 9.88
C VAL A 80 -2.94 13.80 10.08
N ALA A 81 -2.88 12.47 10.01
CA ALA A 81 -1.65 11.71 10.26
C ALA A 81 -1.60 10.45 9.38
N VAL A 82 -0.42 10.18 8.84
CA VAL A 82 -0.13 8.97 8.06
C VAL A 82 1.07 8.28 8.69
N PHE A 83 0.87 7.06 9.14
CA PHE A 83 1.94 6.24 9.71
C PHE A 83 2.42 5.25 8.65
N ASN A 84 3.61 5.48 8.10
CA ASN A 84 4.21 4.51 7.17
C ASN A 84 4.79 3.33 7.94
N LEU A 85 4.35 2.11 7.59
CA LEU A 85 4.82 0.86 8.17
C LEU A 85 5.69 0.05 7.20
N GLU A 86 5.96 0.55 6.00
CA GLU A 86 6.85 -0.10 5.04
C GLU A 86 8.27 -0.24 5.59
N GLU A 87 8.88 -1.42 5.38
CA GLU A 87 10.32 -1.59 5.52
C GLU A 87 11.08 -1.09 4.26
N LEU A 88 12.36 -0.76 4.41
CA LEU A 88 13.17 -0.30 3.28
C LEU A 88 13.29 -1.42 2.22
N GLY A 89 12.88 -1.11 0.98
CA GLY A 89 12.91 -2.09 -0.12
C GLY A 89 11.77 -3.10 -0.09
N GLU A 90 10.79 -2.93 0.79
CA GLU A 90 9.62 -3.79 0.89
C GLU A 90 8.85 -3.81 -0.43
N HIS A 91 8.46 -5.00 -0.90
CA HIS A 91 7.64 -5.17 -2.10
C HIS A 91 8.19 -4.46 -3.36
N ALA A 92 9.52 -4.40 -3.53
CA ALA A 92 10.19 -3.68 -4.63
C ALA A 92 9.78 -4.05 -6.07
N TYR A 93 9.16 -5.22 -6.27
CA TYR A 93 8.68 -5.68 -7.59
C TYR A 93 7.17 -5.59 -7.77
N CYS A 94 6.46 -5.09 -6.77
CA CYS A 94 5.01 -5.05 -6.74
C CYS A 94 4.51 -3.69 -7.26
N GLY A 95 3.51 -3.67 -8.15
CA GLY A 95 3.03 -2.43 -8.79
C GLY A 95 4.12 -1.78 -9.65
N LYS A 96 4.34 -0.46 -9.52
CA LYS A 96 5.45 0.26 -10.19
C LYS A 96 6.81 0.09 -9.47
N GLY A 97 6.85 -0.68 -8.38
CA GLY A 97 8.05 -0.90 -7.58
C GLY A 97 8.29 0.21 -6.56
N ASN A 98 9.54 0.36 -6.12
CA ASN A 98 9.92 1.37 -5.14
C ASN A 98 10.71 2.49 -5.83
N LEU A 99 10.62 3.70 -5.27
CA LEU A 99 11.42 4.84 -5.65
C LEU A 99 12.89 4.61 -5.26
N ILE A 100 13.77 5.54 -5.69
CA ILE A 100 15.19 5.53 -5.31
C ILE A 100 15.37 5.58 -3.78
N SER A 101 14.42 6.18 -3.07
CA SER A 101 14.39 6.21 -1.59
C SER A 101 14.17 4.82 -0.95
N GLY A 102 13.76 3.82 -1.73
CA GLY A 102 13.44 2.47 -1.24
C GLY A 102 11.98 2.29 -0.79
N PHE A 103 11.15 3.33 -0.79
CA PHE A 103 9.72 3.29 -0.47
C PHE A 103 8.84 3.34 -1.72
N SER A 104 7.57 2.97 -1.60
CA SER A 104 6.64 2.98 -2.72
C SER A 104 6.18 4.38 -3.17
N TYR A 105 6.33 5.38 -2.31
CA TYR A 105 6.01 6.77 -2.57
C TYR A 105 6.97 7.70 -1.83
N ASP A 106 6.88 9.00 -2.10
CA ASP A 106 7.61 10.02 -1.36
C ASP A 106 6.76 10.53 -0.17
N PRO A 107 7.13 10.23 1.08
CA PRO A 107 6.39 10.67 2.27
C PRO A 107 6.27 12.19 2.38
N GLU A 108 7.21 12.96 1.82
CA GLU A 108 7.15 14.43 1.87
C GLU A 108 5.94 14.99 1.14
N ARG A 109 5.35 14.26 0.18
CA ARG A 109 4.14 14.71 -0.51
C ARG A 109 2.95 14.86 0.43
N PHE A 110 2.81 13.99 1.43
CA PHE A 110 1.79 14.17 2.46
C PHE A 110 2.18 15.26 3.46
N MET A 111 3.43 15.27 3.92
CA MET A 111 3.89 16.25 4.91
C MET A 111 3.76 17.71 4.45
N LYS A 112 3.97 17.98 3.15
CA LYS A 112 3.83 19.33 2.55
C LYS A 112 2.38 19.78 2.39
N ASN A 113 1.41 18.86 2.49
CA ASN A 113 0.00 19.10 2.20
C ASN A 113 -0.92 18.86 3.41
N ASN A 114 -0.37 18.83 4.62
CA ASN A 114 -1.12 18.71 5.86
C ASN A 114 -1.94 19.98 6.16
#